data_AF-A0AAW9NZS7-F1
#
_entry.id   AF-A0AAW9NZS7-F1
#
_cell.length_a   1.000
_cell.length_b   1.000
_cell.length_c   1.000
_cell.angle_alpha   90.00
_cell.angle_beta   90.00
_cell.angle_gamma   90.00
#
_symmetry.space_group_name_H-M   'P 1'
#
loop_
_entity.id
_entity.type
_entity.pdbx_description
1 polymer ?
#
loop_
_entity_poly.entity_id
_entity_poly.type
_entity_poly.pdbx_seq_one_letter_code
_entity_poly.pdbx_strand_id
1 'polypeptide(L)'
;MEREKIFIDMTNGKKKLDTSKMDEWTPEEVKEFFPDESEYTGIQVDLIQHKDFYLKVTLVYIHETEKNTYIEFEAQNRLQNDILIHFGKWWMDNQEFDLSQRTPTLVPTKLETIAFSESVHFMFMESGFAMEVDILDATSHEILKAYDIKIKVYPS
;
A
#
# COMPACT_ATOMS: atom_id res chain seq x y z
N MET A 1 21.54 9.73 -3.32
CA MET A 1 20.46 9.60 -4.32
C MET A 1 19.20 10.20 -3.72
N GLU A 2 18.43 10.97 -4.48
CA GLU A 2 17.18 11.59 -4.00
C GLU A 2 16.01 10.60 -4.14
N ARG A 3 15.10 10.56 -3.15
CA ARG A 3 13.90 9.70 -3.17
C ARG A 3 12.78 10.41 -3.93
N GLU A 4 12.15 9.71 -4.87
CA GLU A 4 11.02 10.23 -5.63
C GLU A 4 9.76 10.22 -4.77
N LYS A 5 9.02 11.34 -4.74
CA LYS A 5 7.85 11.50 -3.87
C LYS A 5 6.57 11.22 -4.63
N ILE A 6 5.80 10.26 -4.13
CA ILE A 6 4.49 9.89 -4.68
C ILE A 6 3.43 10.20 -3.63
N PHE A 7 2.43 11.00 -3.98
CA PHE A 7 1.29 11.29 -3.12
C PHE A 7 0.00 10.87 -3.82
N ILE A 8 -0.76 9.99 -3.15
CA ILE A 8 -2.03 9.47 -3.66
C ILE A 8 -3.13 9.83 -2.66
N ASP A 9 -4.09 10.63 -3.10
CA ASP A 9 -5.25 10.99 -2.30
C ASP A 9 -6.48 10.19 -2.74
N MET A 10 -6.76 9.09 -2.04
CA MET A 10 -7.95 8.25 -2.28
C MET A 10 -9.23 8.84 -1.67
N THR A 11 -9.13 9.98 -0.99
CA THR A 11 -10.26 10.73 -0.44
C THR A 11 -10.88 11.69 -1.46
N ASN A 12 -10.18 11.96 -2.56
CA ASN A 12 -10.64 12.92 -3.55
C ASN A 12 -11.95 12.46 -4.20
N GLY A 13 -12.99 13.30 -4.16
CA GLY A 13 -14.32 12.97 -4.65
C GLY A 13 -15.16 12.07 -3.73
N LYS A 14 -14.62 11.62 -2.58
CA LYS A 14 -15.37 10.87 -1.57
C LYS A 14 -15.87 11.81 -0.47
N LYS A 15 -17.08 11.57 0.04
CA LYS A 15 -17.62 12.29 1.20
C LYS A 15 -17.12 11.59 2.46
N LYS A 16 -16.58 12.35 3.43
CA LYS A 16 -16.35 11.81 4.77
C LYS A 16 -17.70 11.68 5.46
N LEU A 17 -18.16 10.45 5.68
CA LEU A 17 -19.40 10.19 6.39
C LEU A 17 -19.14 10.21 7.91
N ASP A 18 -20.06 10.83 8.64
CA ASP A 18 -20.04 10.89 10.10
C ASP A 18 -20.77 9.67 10.64
N THR A 19 -20.02 8.66 11.07
CA THR A 19 -20.55 7.38 11.58
C THR A 19 -21.38 7.55 12.84
N SER A 20 -21.29 8.68 13.55
CA SER A 20 -22.17 8.99 14.68
C SER A 20 -23.61 9.34 14.27
N LYS A 21 -23.85 9.55 12.96
CA LYS A 21 -25.16 9.87 12.37
C LYS A 21 -25.67 8.80 11.43
N MET A 22 -25.20 7.56 11.59
CA MET A 22 -25.53 6.47 10.68
C MET A 22 -27.04 6.23 10.53
N ASP A 23 -27.81 6.46 11.60
CA ASP A 23 -29.29 6.37 11.59
C ASP A 23 -29.96 7.45 10.71
N GLU A 24 -29.24 8.51 10.35
CA GLU A 24 -29.71 9.63 9.54
C GLU A 24 -29.24 9.57 8.08
N TRP A 25 -28.45 8.57 7.70
CA TRP A 25 -27.86 8.45 6.37
C TRP A 25 -28.89 8.12 5.30
N THR A 26 -28.71 8.68 4.10
CA THR A 26 -29.52 8.26 2.95
C THR A 26 -29.14 6.84 2.49
N PRO A 27 -30.03 6.11 1.80
CA PRO A 27 -29.68 4.81 1.23
C PRO A 27 -28.43 4.84 0.35
N GLU A 28 -28.16 5.94 -0.36
CA GLU A 28 -26.94 6.15 -1.13
C GLU A 28 -25.71 6.28 -0.23
N GLU A 29 -25.80 7.00 0.87
CA GLU A 29 -24.71 7.14 1.87
C GLU A 29 -24.43 5.80 2.58
N VAL A 30 -25.48 5.03 2.90
CA VAL A 30 -25.34 3.67 3.44
C VAL A 30 -24.67 2.76 2.41
N LYS A 31 -25.03 2.84 1.13
CA LYS A 31 -24.41 2.04 0.05
C LYS A 31 -22.96 2.45 -0.23
N GLU A 32 -22.62 3.74 -0.10
CA GLU A 32 -21.23 4.20 -0.22
C GLU A 32 -20.34 3.68 0.93
N PHE A 33 -20.92 3.50 2.13
CA PHE A 33 -20.19 3.03 3.32
C PHE A 33 -20.17 1.51 3.47
N PHE A 34 -21.27 0.83 3.15
CA PHE A 34 -21.42 -0.61 3.09
C PHE A 34 -21.70 -1.05 1.64
N PRO A 35 -20.71 -0.97 0.74
CA PRO A 35 -20.88 -1.55 -0.58
C PRO A 35 -21.11 -3.06 -0.42
N ASP A 36 -21.93 -3.65 -1.31
CA ASP A 36 -22.28 -5.08 -1.25
C ASP A 36 -20.99 -5.93 -1.09
N GLU A 37 -21.01 -7.01 -0.30
CA GLU A 37 -19.81 -7.82 0.00
C GLU A 37 -19.06 -8.31 -1.26
N SER A 38 -19.75 -8.41 -2.40
CA SER A 38 -19.17 -8.72 -3.72
C SER A 38 -18.35 -7.58 -4.35
N GLU A 39 -18.49 -6.35 -3.85
CA GLU A 39 -17.83 -5.12 -4.31
C GLU A 39 -16.69 -4.67 -3.37
N TYR A 40 -16.59 -5.25 -2.16
CA TYR A 40 -15.53 -4.92 -1.22
C TYR A 40 -14.20 -5.58 -1.64
N THR A 41 -13.47 -4.89 -2.50
CA THR A 41 -12.13 -5.32 -2.96
C THR A 41 -10.99 -4.67 -2.17
N GLY A 42 -11.32 -3.93 -1.11
CA GLY A 42 -10.37 -3.21 -0.25
C GLY A 42 -9.65 -2.04 -0.94
N ILE A 43 -8.55 -1.57 -0.34
CA ILE A 43 -7.72 -0.52 -0.94
C ILE A 43 -6.92 -1.11 -2.10
N GLN A 44 -7.24 -0.69 -3.32
CA GLN A 44 -6.46 -0.96 -4.53
C GLN A 44 -5.87 0.32 -5.10
N VAL A 45 -4.56 0.37 -5.24
CA VAL A 45 -3.88 1.57 -5.73
C VAL A 45 -2.56 1.24 -6.42
N ASP A 46 -2.42 1.72 -7.65
CA ASP A 46 -1.15 1.65 -8.38
C ASP A 46 -0.16 2.63 -7.73
N LEU A 47 0.89 2.10 -7.12
CA LEU A 47 1.92 2.90 -6.48
C LEU A 47 2.94 3.40 -7.49
N ILE A 48 3.37 2.50 -8.37
CA ILE A 48 4.39 2.77 -9.39
C ILE A 48 3.95 2.11 -10.69
N GLN A 49 3.75 2.92 -11.72
CA GLN A 49 3.44 2.47 -13.07
C GLN A 49 4.51 2.97 -14.04
N HIS A 50 5.72 2.38 -13.95
CA HIS A 50 6.84 2.75 -14.79
C HIS A 50 7.03 1.74 -15.94
N LYS A 51 7.71 2.16 -17.01
CA LYS A 51 8.03 1.26 -18.15
C LYS A 51 8.88 0.06 -17.73
N ASP A 52 9.69 0.23 -16.69
CA ASP A 52 10.71 -0.74 -16.27
C ASP A 52 10.22 -1.65 -15.13
N PHE A 53 9.24 -1.22 -14.33
CA PHE A 53 8.64 -2.03 -13.27
C PHE A 53 7.29 -1.46 -12.84
N TYR A 54 6.49 -2.30 -12.22
CA TYR A 54 5.16 -1.99 -11.70
C TYR A 54 5.05 -2.46 -10.25
N LEU A 55 4.39 -1.65 -9.41
CA LEU A 55 4.05 -1.97 -8.02
C LEU A 55 2.65 -1.43 -7.72
N LYS A 56 1.77 -2.28 -7.18
CA LYS A 56 0.41 -1.96 -6.78
C LYS A 56 0.13 -2.50 -5.40
N VAL A 57 -0.65 -1.76 -4.61
CA VAL A 57 -1.33 -2.31 -3.42
C VAL A 57 -2.64 -2.92 -3.89
N THR A 58 -2.88 -4.18 -3.55
CA THR A 58 -4.09 -4.92 -3.92
C THR A 58 -5.09 -5.02 -2.80
N LEU A 59 -4.63 -5.00 -1.54
CA LEU A 59 -5.50 -5.09 -0.39
C LEU A 59 -4.80 -4.50 0.83
N VAL A 60 -5.57 -3.81 1.67
CA VAL A 60 -5.19 -3.45 3.02
C VAL A 60 -6.26 -3.96 3.95
N TYR A 61 -5.89 -4.72 4.98
CA TYR A 61 -6.84 -5.25 5.95
C TYR A 61 -6.21 -5.37 7.34
N ILE A 62 -7.06 -5.39 8.36
CA ILE A 62 -6.66 -5.56 9.76
C ILE A 62 -7.05 -6.96 10.20
N HIS A 63 -6.07 -7.73 10.67
CA HIS A 63 -6.33 -9.02 11.29
C HIS A 63 -6.51 -8.83 12.81
N GLU A 64 -7.76 -8.70 13.25
CA GLU A 64 -8.12 -8.30 14.63
C GLU A 64 -7.49 -9.18 15.71
N THR A 65 -7.37 -10.49 15.48
CA THR A 65 -6.83 -11.43 16.46
C THR A 65 -5.32 -11.23 16.67
N GLU A 66 -4.60 -10.93 15.58
CA GLU A 66 -3.15 -10.70 15.63
C GLU A 66 -2.81 -9.23 15.90
N LYS A 67 -3.82 -8.37 15.80
CA LYS A 67 -3.69 -6.92 15.93
C LYS A 67 -2.71 -6.33 14.90
N ASN A 68 -2.68 -6.93 13.72
CA ASN A 68 -1.77 -6.56 12.64
C ASN A 68 -2.55 -5.93 11.49
N THR A 69 -1.97 -4.90 10.87
CA THR A 69 -2.38 -4.41 9.57
C THR A 69 -1.53 -5.09 8.51
N TYR A 70 -2.18 -5.70 7.54
CA TYR A 70 -1.57 -6.34 6.38
C TYR A 70 -1.78 -5.48 5.13
N ILE A 71 -0.72 -5.33 4.34
CA ILE A 71 -0.76 -4.70 3.02
C ILE A 71 -0.27 -5.73 2.01
N GLU A 72 -1.14 -6.06 1.06
CA GLU A 72 -0.84 -6.94 -0.06
C GLU A 72 -0.41 -6.13 -1.27
N PHE A 73 0.61 -6.62 -1.95
CA PHE A 73 1.21 -5.99 -3.10
C PHE A 73 1.25 -6.94 -4.28
N GLU A 74 1.15 -6.36 -5.46
CA GLU A 74 1.54 -6.98 -6.72
C GLU A 74 2.71 -6.21 -7.33
N ALA A 75 3.72 -6.94 -7.80
CA ALA A 75 4.84 -6.36 -8.53
C ALA A 75 5.12 -7.09 -9.83
N GLN A 76 5.63 -6.35 -10.81
CA GLN A 76 6.10 -6.90 -12.08
C GLN A 76 7.43 -6.23 -12.44
N ASN A 77 8.44 -7.04 -12.73
CA ASN A 77 9.75 -6.60 -13.18
C ASN A 77 9.84 -6.68 -14.71
N ARG A 78 10.12 -5.55 -15.38
CA ARG A 78 10.27 -5.46 -16.85
C ARG A 78 11.72 -5.15 -17.26
N LEU A 79 12.66 -5.16 -16.32
CA LEU A 79 14.09 -5.03 -16.58
C LEU A 79 14.67 -6.36 -17.11
N GLN A 80 15.96 -6.36 -17.43
CA GLN A 80 16.68 -7.56 -17.90
C GLN A 80 17.35 -8.35 -16.77
N ASN A 81 17.28 -7.83 -15.55
CA ASN A 81 17.94 -8.31 -14.35
C ASN A 81 16.92 -8.37 -13.21
N ASP A 82 17.13 -9.34 -12.31
CA ASP A 82 16.26 -9.52 -11.15
C ASP A 82 16.39 -8.30 -10.24
N ILE A 83 15.28 -7.92 -9.61
CA ILE A 83 15.25 -6.82 -8.66
C ILE A 83 14.83 -7.30 -7.28
N LEU A 84 15.19 -6.53 -6.27
CA LEU A 84 14.69 -6.67 -4.92
C LEU A 84 13.85 -5.44 -4.56
N ILE A 85 12.66 -5.66 -4.00
CA ILE A 85 11.86 -4.61 -3.37
C ILE A 85 12.17 -4.63 -1.87
N HIS A 86 12.70 -3.53 -1.36
CA HIS A 86 13.02 -3.35 0.05
C HIS A 86 12.15 -2.25 0.64
N PHE A 87 11.58 -2.52 1.82
CA PHE A 87 10.81 -1.54 2.56
C PHE A 87 11.65 -0.96 3.69
N GLY A 88 11.73 0.36 3.73
CA GLY A 88 12.41 1.11 4.79
C GLY A 88 11.46 1.42 5.94
N LYS A 89 11.30 2.69 6.26
CA LYS A 89 10.35 3.15 7.27
C LYS A 89 8.94 3.26 6.74
N TRP A 90 7.99 2.88 7.57
CA TRP A 90 6.57 3.06 7.35
C TRP A 90 6.00 3.98 8.42
N TRP A 91 4.99 4.76 8.04
CA TRP A 91 4.22 5.58 8.96
C TRP A 91 2.75 5.27 8.79
N MET A 92 2.08 4.92 9.88
CA MET A 92 0.62 4.83 9.92
C MET A 92 0.13 5.81 10.96
N ASP A 93 -0.60 6.83 10.51
CA ASP A 93 -0.97 8.00 11.31
C ASP A 93 0.25 8.63 12.03
N ASN A 94 0.34 8.46 13.35
CA ASN A 94 1.40 9.02 14.19
C ASN A 94 2.44 7.99 14.63
N GLN A 95 2.38 6.76 14.10
CA GLN A 95 3.28 5.67 14.48
C GLN A 95 4.27 5.36 13.35
N GLU A 96 5.55 5.25 13.71
CA GLU A 96 6.63 4.84 12.81
C GLU A 96 6.95 3.37 13.03
N PHE A 97 7.13 2.63 11.94
CA PHE A 97 7.56 1.23 11.91
C PHE A 97 8.81 1.13 11.04
N ASP A 98 9.88 0.56 11.60
CA ASP A 98 11.11 0.32 10.85
C ASP A 98 11.10 -1.10 10.27
N LEU A 99 10.97 -1.20 8.94
CA LEU A 99 11.01 -2.47 8.22
C LEU A 99 12.38 -2.69 7.56
N SER A 100 13.38 -1.84 7.80
CA SER A 100 14.66 -1.88 7.08
C SER A 100 15.44 -3.19 7.28
N GLN A 101 15.16 -3.92 8.37
CA GLN A 101 15.79 -5.21 8.68
C GLN A 101 15.08 -6.40 8.02
N ARG A 102 13.96 -6.20 7.34
CA ARG A 102 13.23 -7.26 6.64
C ARG A 102 13.97 -7.69 5.39
N THR A 103 13.85 -8.97 5.08
CA THR A 103 14.38 -9.53 3.84
C THR A 103 13.67 -8.88 2.66
N PRO A 104 14.41 -8.25 1.71
CA PRO A 104 13.81 -7.73 0.50
C PRO A 104 13.08 -8.81 -0.31
N THR A 105 11.99 -8.44 -0.96
CA THR A 105 11.23 -9.34 -1.82
C THR A 105 11.90 -9.43 -3.19
N LEU A 106 12.27 -10.64 -3.61
CA LEU A 106 12.79 -10.91 -4.95
C LEU A 106 11.67 -10.82 -5.99
N VAL A 107 11.88 -10.00 -7.01
CA VAL A 107 11.02 -9.94 -8.21
C VAL A 107 11.84 -10.41 -9.41
N PRO A 108 11.69 -11.70 -9.80
CA PRO A 108 12.44 -12.26 -10.90
C PRO A 108 12.14 -11.55 -12.21
N THR A 109 13.14 -11.55 -13.10
CA THR A 109 13.00 -11.12 -14.48
C THR A 109 12.10 -12.11 -15.21
N LYS A 110 10.85 -11.71 -15.48
CA LYS A 110 9.88 -12.37 -16.37
C LYS A 110 8.60 -11.52 -16.42
N LEU A 111 7.79 -11.69 -17.46
CA LEU A 111 6.52 -10.95 -17.65
C LEU A 111 5.41 -11.31 -16.64
N GLU A 112 5.68 -12.13 -15.63
CA GLU A 112 4.69 -12.56 -14.65
C GLU A 112 4.63 -11.58 -13.47
N THR A 113 3.42 -11.26 -13.03
CA THR A 113 3.17 -10.52 -11.80
C THR A 113 3.37 -11.45 -10.61
N ILE A 114 4.07 -10.99 -9.58
CA ILE A 114 4.17 -11.67 -8.29
C ILE A 114 3.30 -10.97 -7.25
N ALA A 115 2.75 -11.74 -6.32
CA ALA A 115 2.05 -11.21 -5.15
C ALA A 115 2.87 -11.47 -3.89
N PHE A 116 2.89 -10.52 -2.98
CA PHE A 116 3.53 -10.63 -1.67
C PHE A 116 2.81 -9.73 -0.66
N SER A 117 3.09 -9.93 0.63
CA SER A 117 2.47 -9.14 1.69
C SER A 117 3.50 -8.68 2.72
N GLU A 118 3.24 -7.51 3.28
CA GLU A 118 3.94 -7.00 4.45
C GLU A 118 2.93 -6.66 5.54
N SER A 119 3.36 -6.73 6.79
CA SER A 119 2.50 -6.41 7.93
C SER A 119 3.19 -5.63 9.03
N VAL A 120 2.41 -4.87 9.79
CA VAL A 120 2.88 -4.18 11.00
C VAL A 120 1.88 -4.37 12.12
N HIS A 121 2.35 -4.35 13.37
CA HIS A 121 1.49 -4.47 14.53
C HIS A 121 0.77 -3.15 14.80
N PHE A 122 -0.39 -2.99 14.16
CA PHE A 122 -1.19 -1.78 14.17
C PHE A 122 -2.66 -2.16 13.93
N MET A 123 -3.56 -1.66 14.76
CA MET A 123 -4.98 -2.06 14.71
C MET A 123 -5.91 -1.03 14.09
N PHE A 124 -5.46 0.19 13.83
CA PHE A 124 -6.40 1.25 13.48
C PHE A 124 -5.76 2.36 12.67
N MET A 125 -6.14 2.46 11.40
CA MET A 125 -5.64 3.47 10.47
C MET A 125 -6.70 4.54 10.21
N GLU A 126 -6.46 5.76 10.68
CA GLU A 126 -7.42 6.87 10.59
C GLU A 126 -7.29 7.70 9.31
N SER A 127 -6.05 7.99 8.90
CA SER A 127 -5.76 9.03 7.90
C SER A 127 -4.98 8.52 6.69
N GLY A 128 -4.47 7.29 6.79
CA GLY A 128 -3.70 6.61 5.77
C GLY A 128 -2.30 6.23 6.24
N PHE A 129 -1.42 6.00 5.28
CA PHE A 129 -0.09 5.47 5.53
C PHE A 129 0.93 6.03 4.54
N ALA A 130 2.18 6.04 4.97
CA ALA A 130 3.33 6.36 4.14
C ALA A 130 4.40 5.28 4.26
N MET A 131 5.22 5.11 3.23
CA MET A 131 6.27 4.10 3.19
C MET A 131 7.46 4.55 2.35
N GLU A 132 8.63 4.13 2.79
CA GLU A 132 9.85 4.11 2.00
C GLU A 132 9.94 2.78 1.23
N VAL A 133 10.13 2.87 -0.09
CA VAL A 133 10.35 1.71 -0.97
C VAL A 133 11.61 1.92 -1.78
N ASP A 134 12.52 0.95 -1.72
CA ASP A 134 13.74 0.91 -2.52
C ASP A 134 13.69 -0.27 -3.50
N ILE A 135 14.06 -0.01 -4.75
CA ILE A 135 14.20 -1.00 -5.80
C ILE A 135 15.69 -1.19 -6.04
N LEU A 136 16.18 -2.38 -5.75
CA LEU A 136 17.60 -2.74 -5.82
C LEU A 136 17.85 -3.68 -7.00
N ASP A 137 19.01 -3.59 -7.62
CA ASP A 137 19.51 -4.66 -8.47
C ASP A 137 19.87 -5.89 -7.61
N ALA A 138 19.34 -7.07 -7.93
CA ALA A 138 19.52 -8.26 -7.10
C ALA A 138 20.96 -8.79 -7.07
N THR A 139 21.79 -8.43 -8.05
CA THR A 139 23.18 -8.92 -8.13
C THR A 139 24.13 -8.01 -7.35
N SER A 140 24.10 -6.71 -7.67
CA SER A 140 24.99 -5.68 -7.14
C SER A 140 24.49 -5.07 -5.83
N HIS A 141 23.20 -5.21 -5.51
CA HIS A 141 22.51 -4.53 -4.40
C HIS A 141 22.55 -3.00 -4.50
N GLU A 142 22.87 -2.46 -5.68
CA GLU A 142 22.79 -1.03 -5.94
C GLU A 142 21.33 -0.60 -6.02
N ILE A 143 21.03 0.57 -5.45
CA ILE A 143 19.68 1.14 -5.52
C ILE A 143 19.45 1.71 -6.93
N LEU A 144 18.50 1.12 -7.65
CA LEU A 144 18.08 1.57 -8.97
C LEU A 144 17.11 2.76 -8.85
N LYS A 145 16.17 2.67 -7.89
CA LYS A 145 15.15 3.69 -7.60
C LYS A 145 14.79 3.66 -6.12
N ALA A 146 14.44 4.82 -5.58
CA ALA A 146 13.97 4.98 -4.21
C ALA A 146 12.76 5.91 -4.17
N TYR A 147 11.77 5.57 -3.36
CA TYR A 147 10.47 6.25 -3.31
C TYR A 147 10.04 6.56 -1.89
N ASP A 148 9.48 7.75 -1.71
CA ASP A 148 8.67 8.12 -0.54
C ASP A 148 7.21 8.18 -0.98
N ILE A 149 6.43 7.20 -0.57
CA ILE A 149 5.04 7.04 -1.00
C ILE A 149 4.13 7.41 0.15
N LYS A 150 3.17 8.30 -0.07
CA LYS A 150 2.15 8.68 0.90
C LYS A 150 0.76 8.47 0.31
N ILE A 151 -0.06 7.69 1.01
CA ILE A 151 -1.42 7.35 0.62
C ILE A 151 -2.34 7.87 1.70
N LYS A 152 -3.29 8.71 1.30
CA LYS A 152 -4.33 9.24 2.18
C LYS A 152 -5.63 8.48 1.92
N VAL A 153 -6.23 7.96 2.98
CA VAL A 153 -7.53 7.30 2.95
C VAL A 153 -8.46 7.90 3.99
N TYR A 154 -9.78 7.73 3.82
CA TYR A 154 -10.70 7.95 4.92
C TYR A 154 -10.69 6.71 5.82
N PRO A 155 -10.95 6.87 7.13
CA PRO A 155 -11.21 5.72 7.97
C PRO A 155 -12.46 5.02 7.42
N SER A 156 -12.32 3.73 7.15
CA SER A 156 -13.43 2.80 6.96
C SER A 156 -14.09 2.50 8.29
#